data_AF-A0A9P6IWE2-F1
#
_entry.id   AF-A0A9P6IWE2-F1
#
_cell.length_a   1.000
_cell.length_b   1.000
_cell.length_c   1.000
_cell.angle_alpha   90.00
_cell.angle_beta   90.00
_cell.angle_gamma   90.00
#
_symmetry.space_group_name_H-M   'P 1'
#
loop_
_entity.id
_entity.type
_entity.pdbx_description
1 polymer ?
#
loop_
_entity_poly.entity_id
_entity_poly.type
_entity_poly.pdbx_seq_one_letter_code
_entity_poly.pdbx_strand_id
1 'polypeptide(L)' 'VLGFLIGYLLQDILMSLYIFTVGVVLTALLVIPAWPHFNKDPIKWLPSRAKAAAAAAAAEAEASKK' A
#
# COMPACT_ATOMS: atom_id res chain seq x y z
N VAL A 1 16.87 20.59 -4.74
CA VAL A 1 17.45 21.80 -5.39
C VAL A 1 17.04 23.08 -4.68
N LEU A 2 15.73 23.37 -4.53
CA LEU A 2 15.27 24.60 -3.85
C LEU A 2 15.80 24.77 -2.42
N GLY A 3 15.72 23.74 -1.59
CA GLY A 3 16.25 23.80 -0.22
C GLY A 3 17.74 24.08 -0.14
N PHE A 4 18.52 23.50 -1.06
CA PHE A 4 19.97 23.72 -1.17
C PHE A 4 20.30 25.15 -1.62
N LEU A 5 19.58 25.70 -2.60
CA LEU A 5 19.77 27.08 -3.04
C LEU A 5 19.47 28.09 -1.94
N ILE A 6 18.37 27.89 -1.20
CA ILE A 6 17.96 28.78 -0.11
C ILE A 6 18.97 28.72 1.04
N GLY A 7 19.37 27.53 1.49
CA GLY A 7 20.38 27.41 2.55
C GLY A 7 21.76 27.87 2.12
N TYR A 8 22.13 27.75 0.85
CA TYR A 8 23.38 28.31 0.33
C TYR A 8 23.39 29.83 0.38
N LEU A 9 22.30 30.48 -0.03
CA LEU A 9 22.16 31.95 0.03
C LEU A 9 22.17 32.47 1.46
N LEU A 10 21.55 31.74 2.40
CA LEU A 10 21.50 32.09 3.82
C LEU A 10 22.74 31.64 4.61
N GLN A 11 23.68 30.91 3.97
CA GLN A 11 24.80 30.21 4.63
C GLN A 11 24.40 29.38 5.86
N ASP A 12 23.18 28.83 5.84
CA ASP A 12 22.62 28.04 6.94
C ASP A 12 22.20 26.66 6.46
N ILE A 13 22.91 25.63 6.93
CA ILE A 13 22.66 24.24 6.57
C ILE A 13 21.39 23.68 7.22
N LEU A 14 20.97 24.23 8.37
CA LEU A 14 19.76 23.79 9.05
C LEU A 14 18.52 24.15 8.25
N MET A 15 18.50 25.31 7.59
CA MET A 15 17.41 25.69 6.69
C MET A 15 17.25 24.71 5.52
N SER A 16 18.35 24.26 4.93
CA SER A 16 18.32 23.22 3.90
C SER A 16 17.74 21.91 4.43
N LEU A 17 18.14 21.53 5.65
CA LEU A 17 17.70 20.31 6.31
C LEU A 17 16.21 20.35 6.64
N TYR A 18 15.69 21.49 7.12
CA TYR A 18 14.26 21.67 7.39
C TYR A 18 13.43 21.54 6.12
N ILE A 19 13.85 22.17 5.02
CA ILE A 19 13.15 22.05 3.73
C ILE A 19 13.16 20.60 3.25
N PHE A 20 14.27 19.89 3.43
CA PHE A 20 14.36 18.47 3.12
C PHE A 20 13.41 17.63 3.98
N THR A 21 13.38 17.83 5.30
CA THR A 21 12.49 17.09 6.20
C THR A 21 11.03 17.36 5.88
N VAL A 22 10.66 18.61 5.57
CA VAL A 22 9.31 18.95 5.11
C VAL A 22 8.94 18.17 3.84
N GLY A 23 9.84 18.11 2.86
CA GLY A 23 9.62 17.32 1.63
C GLY A 23 9.44 15.82 1.89
N VAL A 24 10.26 15.26 2.79
CA VAL A 24 10.16 13.84 3.19
C VAL A 24 8.84 13.59 3.93
N VAL A 25 8.48 14.43 4.89
CA VAL A 25 7.23 14.28 5.67
C VAL A 25 6.01 14.41 4.76
N LEU A 26 5.99 15.36 3.84
CA LEU A 26 4.91 15.49 2.86
C LEU A 26 4.78 14.25 1.97
N THR A 27 5.90 13.75 1.46
CA THR A 27 5.91 12.53 0.62
C THR A 27 5.46 11.32 1.42
N ALA A 28 5.94 11.18 2.66
CA ALA A 28 5.55 10.12 3.57
C ALA A 28 4.04 10.18 3.87
N LEU A 29 3.50 11.36 4.18
CA LEU A 29 2.07 11.54 4.39
C LEU A 29 1.25 11.26 3.12
N LEU A 30 1.79 11.50 1.93
CA LEU A 30 1.11 11.20 0.67
C LEU A 30 1.13 9.71 0.31
N VAL A 31 2.20 9.00 0.61
CA VAL A 31 2.44 7.62 0.13
C VAL A 31 2.12 6.55 1.18
N ILE A 32 2.49 6.78 2.44
CA ILE A 32 2.40 5.77 3.50
C ILE A 32 0.97 5.43 3.93
N PRO A 33 0.04 6.40 4.11
CA PRO A 33 -1.29 6.00 4.54
C PRO A 33 -1.90 5.12 3.45
N ALA A 34 -2.29 3.91 3.83
CA ALA A 34 -3.15 3.05 3.03
C ALA A 34 -4.50 3.76 2.94
N TRP A 35 -4.58 4.74 2.03
CA TRP A 35 -5.66 5.70 2.05
C TRP A 35 -6.96 4.93 2.01
N PRO A 36 -7.89 5.20 2.95
CA PRO A 36 -9.18 4.54 2.97
C PRO A 36 -9.97 4.80 1.67
N HIS A 37 -9.54 5.75 0.84
CA HIS A 37 -10.05 5.95 -0.52
C HIS A 37 -9.56 4.90 -1.52
N PHE A 38 -8.31 4.43 -1.41
CA PHE A 38 -7.72 3.43 -2.32
C PHE A 38 -7.95 1.98 -1.86
N ASN A 39 -8.48 1.77 -0.66
CA ASN A 39 -8.70 0.43 -0.09
C ASN A 39 -10.19 0.10 0.11
N LYS A 40 -11.09 0.73 -0.65
CA LYS A 40 -12.56 0.55 -0.50
C LYS A 40 -13.09 -0.75 -1.07
N ASP A 41 -12.48 -1.23 -2.15
CA ASP A 41 -12.96 -2.40 -2.86
C ASP A 41 -12.02 -3.59 -2.63
N PRO A 42 -12.26 -4.41 -1.59
CA PRO A 42 -11.49 -5.63 -1.38
C PRO A 42 -11.74 -6.58 -2.56
N ILE A 43 -10.68 -6.86 -3.31
CA ILE A 43 -10.72 -7.79 -4.44
C ILE A 43 -11.22 -9.15 -3.94
N LYS A 44 -12.35 -9.61 -4.50
CA LYS A 44 -12.90 -10.94 -4.21
C LYS A 44 -12.08 -12.00 -4.95
N TRP A 45 -11.10 -12.55 -4.26
CA TRP A 45 -10.26 -13.63 -4.77
C TRP A 45 -11.09 -14.86 -5.12
N LEU A 46 -10.83 -15.45 -6.30
CA LEU A 46 -11.39 -16.74 -6.66
C LEU A 46 -10.86 -17.82 -5.69
N PRO A 47 -11.67 -18.85 -5.37
CA PRO A 47 -11.23 -19.94 -4.50
C PRO A 47 -9.98 -20.59 -5.08
N SER A 48 -9.00 -20.87 -4.22
CA SER A 48 -7.80 -21.60 -4.63
C SER A 48 -8.20 -22.94 -5.25
N ARG A 49 -7.43 -23.39 -6.25
CA ARG A 49 -7.73 -24.63 -6.99
C ARG A 49 -7.90 -25.85 -6.07
N ALA A 50 -7.20 -25.86 -4.92
CA ALA A 50 -7.35 -26.84 -3.86
C ALA A 50 -8.72 -26.76 -3.15
N LYS A 51 -9.22 -25.56 -2.86
CA LYS A 51 -10.55 -25.35 -2.26
C LYS A 51 -11.68 -25.68 -3.25
N ALA A 52 -11.48 -25.40 -4.54
CA ALA A 52 -12.41 -25.80 -5.59
C ALA A 52 -12.42 -27.33 -5.80
N ALA A 53 -11.26 -27.99 -5.78
CA ALA A 53 -11.15 -29.45 -5.87
C ALA A 53 -11.74 -30.15 -4.63
N ALA A 54 -11.53 -29.60 -3.43
CA ALA A 54 -12.15 -30.12 -2.20
C ALA A 54 -13.68 -29.97 -2.20
N ALA A 55 -14.21 -28.87 -2.74
CA ALA A 55 -15.66 -28.70 -2.91
C ALA A 55 -16.25 -29.65 -3.97
N ALA A 56 -15.51 -29.95 -5.05
CA ALA A 56 -15.91 -30.94 -6.06
C ALA A 56 -15.88 -32.37 -5.50
N ALA A 57 -14.84 -32.73 -4.73
CA ALA A 57 -14.74 -34.02 -4.06
C ALA A 57 -15.81 -34.20 -2.97
N ALA A 58 -16.19 -33.12 -2.26
CA ALA A 58 -17.29 -33.16 -1.31
C ALA A 58 -18.67 -33.30 -2.01
N ALA A 59 -18.84 -32.71 -3.19
CA ALA A 59 -20.05 -32.88 -4.01
C ALA A 59 -20.16 -34.30 -4.59
N GLU A 60 -19.05 -34.93 -4.99
CA GLU A 60 -19.02 -36.35 -5.39
C GLU A 60 -19.25 -37.29 -4.21
N ALA A 61 -18.80 -36.93 -2.99
CA ALA A 61 -19.06 -37.70 -1.78
C ALA A 61 -20.53 -37.61 -1.31
N GLU A 62 -21.22 -36.48 -1.51
CA GLU A 62 -22.66 -36.36 -1.24
C GLU A 62 -23.53 -37.03 -2.32
N ALA A 63 -23.07 -37.11 -3.58
CA ALA A 63 -23.77 -37.83 -4.65
C ALA A 63 -23.76 -39.35 -4.46
N SER A 64 -22.73 -39.90 -3.80
CA SER A 64 -22.60 -41.34 -3.54
C SER A 64 -23.39 -41.84 -2.32
N LYS A 65 -24.11 -40.96 -1.61
CA LYS A 65 -24.92 -41.30 -0.42
C LYS A 65 -26.44 -41.23 -0.65
N LYS A 66 -26.87 -40.98 -1.89
CA LYS A 66 -28.23 -41.24 -2.37
C LYS A 66 -28.25 -42.51 -3.20
#